data_AF-A0A927UXS7-F1
#
_entry.id   AF-A0A927UXS7-F1
#
_cell.length_a   1.000
_cell.length_b   1.000
_cell.length_c   1.000
_cell.angle_alpha   90.00
_cell.angle_beta   90.00
_cell.angle_gamma   90.00
#
_symmetry.space_group_name_H-M   'P 1'
#
loop_
_entity.id
_entity.type
_entity.pdbx_description
1 polymer ?
#
loop_
_entity_poly.entity_id
_entity_poly.type
_entity_poly.pdbx_seq_one_letter_code
_entity_poly.pdbx_strand_id
1 'polypeptide(L)'
;MKEEERYNILKNAKVNVVDGNMQLTENEISNLSKGAPYRYEAFFKLLGEKFGIYQKYMIGNIEFEYSKGTVKESVNKMSNPTVKNEDIVSMMACTKDIIDNAIPIKIHDDRYKGTTREDTTLINIYVMLGAYENNGCINLVEIIAKNRYTSNNKVYMEVVLSPVEKKG
;
A
#
# COMPACT_ATOMS: atom_id res chain seq x y z
N MET A 1 -4.01 3.57 -21.89
CA MET A 1 -2.97 4.61 -22.09
C MET A 1 -1.79 3.95 -22.77
N LYS A 2 -1.23 4.56 -23.82
CA LYS A 2 -0.01 4.04 -24.45
C LYS A 2 1.20 4.37 -23.57
N GLU A 3 2.24 3.56 -23.64
CA GLU A 3 3.42 3.69 -22.77
C GLU A 3 4.13 5.04 -22.90
N GLU A 4 4.13 5.61 -24.10
CA GLU A 4 4.75 6.91 -24.40
C GLU A 4 3.98 8.10 -23.82
N GLU A 5 2.64 8.03 -23.83
CA GLU A 5 1.77 9.03 -23.17
C GLU A 5 1.98 9.00 -21.66
N ARG A 6 2.07 7.78 -21.10
CA ARG A 6 2.33 7.53 -19.68
C ARG A 6 3.68 8.10 -19.26
N TYR A 7 4.74 7.82 -20.01
CA TYR A 7 6.06 8.37 -19.76
C TYR A 7 6.04 9.91 -19.75
N ASN A 8 5.37 10.53 -20.71
CA ASN A 8 5.31 11.98 -20.80
C ASN A 8 4.58 12.64 -19.61
N ILE A 9 3.58 11.96 -19.04
CA ILE A 9 2.89 12.41 -17.82
C ILE A 9 3.77 12.21 -16.58
N LEU A 10 4.44 11.06 -16.47
CA LEU A 10 5.15 10.66 -15.26
C LEU A 10 6.57 11.19 -15.15
N LYS A 11 7.25 11.54 -16.26
CA LYS A 11 8.66 11.93 -16.27
C LYS A 11 9.01 13.11 -15.35
N ASN A 12 8.02 13.96 -15.05
CA ASN A 12 8.17 15.11 -14.16
C ASN A 12 7.28 15.01 -12.91
N ALA A 13 6.60 13.88 -12.71
CA ALA A 13 5.75 13.68 -11.56
C ALA A 13 6.59 13.65 -10.28
N LYS A 14 6.08 14.28 -9.23
CA LYS A 14 6.68 14.27 -7.89
C LYS A 14 5.75 13.53 -6.96
N VAL A 15 6.33 12.71 -6.09
CA VAL A 15 5.60 12.05 -5.00
C VAL A 15 5.86 12.86 -3.75
N ASN A 16 4.81 13.26 -3.06
CA ASN A 16 4.94 13.87 -1.74
C ASN A 16 5.33 12.77 -0.75
N VAL A 17 6.38 13.05 0.03
CA VAL A 17 6.84 12.13 1.08
C VAL A 17 6.11 12.50 2.37
N VAL A 18 5.29 11.58 2.84
CA VAL A 18 4.52 11.74 4.09
C VAL A 18 5.41 11.44 5.30
N ASP A 19 5.21 12.13 6.41
CA ASP A 19 5.87 11.75 7.66
C ASP A 19 5.27 10.45 8.21
N GLY A 20 6.07 9.40 8.26
CA GLY A 20 5.73 8.09 8.81
C GLY A 20 6.10 7.95 10.29
N ASN A 21 6.56 9.01 10.96
CA ASN A 21 6.90 8.97 12.38
C ASN A 21 5.70 8.56 13.21
N MET A 22 5.84 7.41 13.86
CA MET A 22 4.77 6.83 14.64
C MET A 22 5.21 6.57 16.08
N GLN A 23 4.35 6.94 17.04
CA GLN A 23 4.52 6.55 18.43
C GLN A 23 3.88 5.19 18.70
N LEU A 24 4.70 4.15 18.67
CA LEU A 24 4.33 2.83 19.22
C LEU A 24 4.55 2.82 20.73
N THR A 25 3.69 2.12 21.44
CA THR A 25 3.91 1.79 22.85
C THR A 25 5.02 0.75 22.98
N GLU A 26 5.70 0.70 24.13
CA GLU A 26 6.75 -0.29 24.40
C GLU A 26 6.26 -1.74 24.19
N ASN A 27 5.00 -2.02 24.54
CA ASN A 27 4.37 -3.32 24.33
C ASN A 27 4.19 -3.65 22.84
N GLU A 28 3.82 -2.68 22.00
CA GLU A 28 3.69 -2.87 20.56
C GLU A 28 5.07 -3.13 19.91
N ILE A 29 6.10 -2.40 20.33
CA ILE A 29 7.49 -2.61 19.90
C ILE A 29 7.97 -4.02 20.31
N SER A 30 7.68 -4.42 21.54
CA SER A 30 8.01 -5.76 22.04
C SER A 30 7.29 -6.87 21.26
N ASN A 31 6.08 -6.61 20.76
CA ASN A 31 5.35 -7.59 19.94
C ASN A 31 5.86 -7.68 18.50
N LEU A 32 6.35 -6.57 17.93
CA LEU A 32 6.95 -6.54 16.59
C LEU A 32 8.22 -7.41 16.48
N SER A 33 8.98 -7.49 17.58
CA SER A 33 10.23 -8.27 17.67
C SER A 33 10.03 -9.75 18.01
N LYS A 34 8.83 -10.18 18.39
CA LYS A 34 8.55 -11.55 18.91
C LYS A 34 8.19 -12.61 17.86
N GLY A 35 8.40 -12.33 16.57
CA GLY A 35 8.63 -13.36 15.54
C GLY A 35 7.72 -14.60 15.57
N ALA A 36 6.41 -14.45 15.36
CA ALA A 36 5.53 -15.59 15.08
C ALA A 36 4.51 -15.23 13.98
N PRO A 37 4.66 -15.76 12.74
CA PRO A 37 3.84 -15.42 11.56
C PRO A 37 2.32 -15.42 11.79
N TYR A 38 1.82 -16.35 12.61
CA TYR A 38 0.39 -16.51 12.87
C TYR A 38 -0.19 -15.43 13.81
N ARG A 39 0.66 -14.76 14.61
CA ARG A 39 0.26 -13.64 15.48
C ARG A 39 0.39 -12.27 14.80
N TYR A 40 1.17 -12.18 13.71
CA TYR A 40 1.34 -10.95 12.95
C TYR A 40 0.05 -10.48 12.29
N GLU A 41 -0.75 -11.36 11.68
CA GLU A 41 -1.98 -10.95 11.01
C GLU A 41 -3.00 -10.33 12.00
N ALA A 42 -3.19 -10.95 13.16
CA ALA A 42 -4.08 -10.41 14.19
C ALA A 42 -3.56 -9.08 14.76
N PHE A 43 -2.24 -8.98 14.95
CA PHE A 43 -1.61 -7.76 15.45
C PHE A 43 -1.70 -6.60 14.45
N PHE A 44 -1.38 -6.83 13.17
CA PHE A 44 -1.59 -5.84 12.11
C PHE A 44 -3.08 -5.49 11.96
N LYS A 45 -3.98 -6.46 12.17
CA LYS A 45 -5.41 -6.14 12.16
C LYS A 45 -5.77 -5.12 13.24
N LEU A 46 -5.31 -5.31 14.48
CA LEU A 46 -5.52 -4.38 15.59
C LEU A 46 -4.87 -3.01 15.33
N LEU A 47 -3.64 -2.99 14.81
CA LEU A 47 -2.98 -1.74 14.44
C LEU A 47 -3.76 -0.98 13.36
N GLY A 48 -4.33 -1.68 12.38
CA GLY A 48 -5.19 -1.04 11.39
C GLY A 48 -6.46 -0.43 11.98
N GLU A 49 -7.02 -1.01 13.06
CA GLU A 49 -8.12 -0.38 13.80
C GLU A 49 -7.63 0.88 14.52
N LYS A 50 -6.49 0.78 15.21
CA LYS A 50 -5.86 1.89 15.94
C LYS A 50 -5.59 3.09 15.03
N PHE A 51 -5.13 2.84 13.80
CA PHE A 51 -4.85 3.89 12.81
C PHE A 51 -6.05 4.29 11.97
N GLY A 52 -7.19 3.62 12.13
CA GLY A 52 -8.40 3.93 11.35
C GLY A 52 -8.23 3.69 9.84
N ILE A 53 -7.40 2.73 9.43
CA ILE A 53 -7.18 2.45 8.00
C ILE A 53 -8.32 1.64 7.37
N TYR A 54 -9.22 1.09 8.18
CA TYR A 54 -10.39 0.37 7.69
C TYR A 54 -11.51 1.32 7.32
N GLN A 55 -11.33 1.95 6.18
CA GLN A 55 -12.26 2.93 5.65
C GLN A 55 -12.28 2.89 4.13
N LYS A 56 -13.16 3.73 3.60
CA LYS A 56 -13.27 3.99 2.18
C LYS A 56 -12.32 5.11 1.80
N TYR A 57 -11.61 4.90 0.70
CA TYR A 57 -10.68 5.85 0.09
C TYR A 57 -11.18 6.23 -1.30
N MET A 58 -10.99 7.49 -1.67
CA MET A 58 -11.33 7.97 -3.00
C MET A 58 -10.05 8.05 -3.83
N ILE A 59 -10.04 7.36 -4.96
CA ILE A 59 -8.99 7.50 -5.97
C ILE A 59 -9.67 8.04 -7.23
N GLY A 60 -9.50 9.34 -7.48
CA GLY A 60 -10.35 10.07 -8.41
C GLY A 60 -11.81 10.02 -7.97
N ASN A 61 -12.70 9.58 -8.88
CA ASN A 61 -14.14 9.46 -8.61
C ASN A 61 -14.57 8.04 -8.22
N ILE A 62 -13.62 7.15 -7.93
CA ILE A 62 -13.89 5.75 -7.59
C ILE A 62 -13.59 5.53 -6.12
N GLU A 63 -14.56 4.95 -5.42
CA GLU A 63 -14.42 4.54 -4.02
C GLU A 63 -13.79 3.14 -3.94
N PHE A 64 -12.83 2.99 -3.03
CA PHE A 64 -12.18 1.73 -2.74
C PHE A 64 -12.15 1.47 -1.23
N GLU A 65 -12.27 0.21 -0.84
CA GLU A 65 -12.18 -0.21 0.55
C GLU A 65 -10.80 -0.79 0.86
N TYR A 66 -10.18 -0.34 1.94
CA TYR A 66 -9.10 -1.06 2.60
C TYR A 66 -9.70 -1.78 3.81
N SER A 67 -9.68 -3.10 3.82
CA SER A 67 -10.36 -3.89 4.86
C SER A 67 -9.42 -4.85 5.58
N LYS A 68 -9.87 -5.41 6.71
CA LYS A 68 -9.12 -6.45 7.44
C LYS A 68 -8.73 -7.63 6.56
N GLY A 69 -9.52 -7.96 5.54
CA GLY A 69 -9.20 -9.02 4.58
C GLY A 69 -8.04 -8.64 3.65
N THR A 70 -7.87 -7.35 3.35
CA THR A 70 -6.79 -6.83 2.50
C THR A 70 -5.46 -6.67 3.22
N VAL A 71 -5.47 -6.55 4.56
CA VAL A 71 -4.25 -6.51 5.39
C VAL A 71 -3.43 -7.77 5.24
N LYS A 72 -4.08 -8.94 5.23
CA LYS A 72 -3.39 -10.22 5.04
C LYS A 72 -2.62 -10.26 3.72
N GLU A 73 -3.27 -9.82 2.64
CA GLU A 73 -2.65 -9.79 1.30
C GLU A 73 -1.49 -8.78 1.26
N SER A 74 -1.65 -7.61 1.89
CA SER A 74 -0.60 -6.58 1.98
C SER A 74 0.62 -7.07 2.77
N VAL A 75 0.42 -7.66 3.95
CA VAL A 75 1.50 -8.23 4.78
C VAL A 75 2.22 -9.37 4.05
N ASN A 76 1.48 -10.25 3.35
CA ASN A 76 2.09 -11.34 2.59
C ASN A 76 2.96 -10.82 1.43
N LYS A 77 2.55 -9.74 0.77
CA LYS A 77 3.32 -9.11 -0.31
C LYS A 77 4.55 -8.36 0.20
N MET A 78 4.48 -7.83 1.42
CA MET A 78 5.63 -7.21 2.10
C MET A 78 6.65 -8.22 2.66
N SER A 79 6.56 -9.52 2.34
CA SER A 79 7.50 -10.56 2.76
C SER A 79 8.88 -10.47 2.09
N ASN A 80 9.33 -9.26 1.78
CA ASN A 80 10.68 -8.97 1.34
C ASN A 80 11.62 -8.94 2.55
N PRO A 81 12.71 -9.72 2.57
CA PRO A 81 13.65 -9.77 3.70
C PRO A 81 14.28 -8.41 4.06
N THR A 82 14.21 -7.40 3.18
CA THR A 82 14.74 -6.06 3.46
C THR A 82 13.76 -5.14 4.18
N VAL A 83 12.48 -5.49 4.27
CA VAL A 83 11.42 -4.66 4.89
C VAL A 83 11.26 -5.08 6.35
N LYS A 84 11.45 -4.14 7.28
CA LYS A 84 11.26 -4.43 8.70
C LYS A 84 9.80 -4.29 9.09
N ASN A 85 9.38 -4.96 10.16
CA ASN A 85 7.99 -4.86 10.63
C ASN A 85 7.65 -3.42 11.05
N GLU A 86 8.62 -2.69 11.59
CA GLU A 86 8.49 -1.27 11.94
C GLU A 86 8.17 -0.39 10.73
N ASP A 87 8.72 -0.71 9.55
CA ASP A 87 8.44 0.01 8.31
C ASP A 87 6.99 -0.23 7.87
N ILE A 88 6.51 -1.47 7.96
CA ILE A 88 5.10 -1.82 7.69
C ILE A 88 4.17 -1.05 8.61
N VAL A 89 4.49 -0.97 9.90
CA VAL A 89 3.67 -0.24 10.87
C VAL A 89 3.67 1.26 10.62
N SER A 90 4.84 1.84 10.28
CA SER A 90 4.98 3.26 9.94
C SER A 90 4.16 3.60 8.69
N MET A 91 4.21 2.76 7.67
CA MET A 91 3.35 2.86 6.49
C MET A 91 1.86 2.82 6.88
N MET A 92 1.47 1.89 7.75
CA MET A 92 0.08 1.77 8.18
C MET A 92 -0.41 3.03 8.89
N ALA A 93 0.41 3.65 9.73
CA ALA A 93 0.06 4.87 10.46
C ALA A 93 -0.24 6.07 9.54
N CYS A 94 0.41 6.13 8.38
CA CYS A 94 0.24 7.22 7.40
C CYS A 94 -0.50 6.79 6.12
N THR A 95 -1.20 5.65 6.15
CA THR A 95 -1.91 5.05 4.99
C THR A 95 -2.79 6.07 4.26
N LYS A 96 -3.57 6.86 5.01
CA LYS A 96 -4.50 7.82 4.43
C LYS A 96 -3.76 8.86 3.59
N ASP A 97 -2.74 9.47 4.17
CA ASP A 97 -1.95 10.50 3.51
C ASP A 97 -1.15 9.92 2.33
N ILE A 98 -0.68 8.68 2.44
CA ILE A 98 -0.02 7.98 1.31
C ILE A 98 -1.00 7.85 0.14
N ILE A 99 -2.23 7.36 0.39
CA ILE A 99 -3.23 7.15 -0.67
C ILE A 99 -3.67 8.50 -1.26
N ASP A 100 -3.92 9.51 -0.43
CA ASP A 100 -4.37 10.84 -0.87
C ASP A 100 -3.31 11.55 -1.74
N ASN A 101 -2.02 11.25 -1.53
CA ASN A 101 -0.90 11.79 -2.31
C ASN A 101 -0.40 10.87 -3.44
N ALA A 102 -1.00 9.70 -3.63
CA ALA A 102 -0.49 8.70 -4.55
C ALA A 102 -0.65 9.15 -6.02
N ILE A 103 0.38 8.92 -6.82
CA ILE A 103 0.33 9.21 -8.25
C ILE A 103 0.03 7.93 -9.05
N PRO A 104 -0.92 7.92 -9.99
CA PRO A 104 -1.20 6.75 -10.81
C PRO A 104 -0.04 6.50 -11.78
N ILE A 105 0.67 5.39 -11.61
CA ILE A 105 1.80 5.04 -12.45
C ILE A 105 1.42 4.06 -13.55
N LYS A 106 0.44 3.17 -13.34
CA LYS A 106 0.02 2.20 -14.36
C LYS A 106 -1.46 1.84 -14.19
N ILE A 107 -2.13 1.60 -15.30
CA ILE A 107 -3.47 1.00 -15.33
C ILE A 107 -3.40 -0.18 -16.28
N HIS A 108 -3.84 -1.35 -15.83
CA HIS A 108 -3.90 -2.53 -16.68
C HIS A 108 -5.10 -3.40 -16.36
N ASP A 109 -5.53 -4.19 -17.34
CA ASP A 109 -6.57 -5.20 -17.18
C ASP A 109 -6.06 -6.39 -16.34
N ASP A 110 -6.92 -7.37 -16.09
CA ASP A 110 -6.50 -8.62 -15.48
C ASP A 110 -5.35 -9.27 -16.26
N ARG A 111 -4.25 -9.57 -15.57
CA ARG A 111 -3.11 -10.31 -16.13
C ARG A 111 -3.48 -11.73 -16.57
N TYR A 112 -4.60 -12.26 -16.06
CA TYR A 112 -5.11 -13.60 -16.35
C TYR A 112 -6.23 -13.60 -17.40
N LYS A 113 -6.51 -12.46 -18.04
CA LYS A 113 -7.52 -12.34 -19.10
C LYS A 113 -7.31 -13.41 -20.17
N GLY A 114 -8.38 -14.13 -20.51
CA GLY A 114 -8.36 -15.26 -21.46
C GLY A 114 -7.88 -16.59 -20.87
N THR A 115 -7.70 -16.68 -19.55
CA THR A 115 -7.34 -17.93 -18.86
C THR A 115 -8.42 -18.37 -17.87
N THR A 116 -8.33 -19.59 -17.35
CA THR A 116 -9.23 -20.09 -16.30
C THR A 116 -9.16 -19.31 -14.99
N ARG A 117 -8.15 -18.45 -14.82
CA ARG A 117 -7.92 -17.63 -13.63
C ARG A 117 -8.42 -16.19 -13.80
N GLU A 118 -9.05 -15.87 -14.92
CA GLU A 118 -9.60 -14.54 -15.19
C GLU A 118 -10.66 -14.15 -14.15
N ASP A 119 -10.47 -12.99 -13.53
CA ASP A 119 -11.48 -12.31 -12.73
C ASP A 119 -12.39 -11.51 -13.69
N THR A 120 -13.47 -12.14 -14.15
CA THR A 120 -14.45 -11.53 -15.07
C THR A 120 -15.16 -10.30 -14.50
N THR A 121 -15.04 -10.07 -13.18
CA THR A 121 -15.60 -8.87 -12.53
C THR A 121 -14.63 -7.70 -12.53
N LEU A 122 -13.34 -7.92 -12.82
CA LEU A 122 -12.31 -6.91 -12.79
C LEU A 122 -12.39 -6.02 -14.04
N ILE A 123 -12.59 -4.73 -13.82
CA ILE A 123 -12.55 -3.73 -14.88
C ILE A 123 -11.10 -3.38 -15.12
N ASN A 124 -10.46 -2.76 -14.13
CA ASN A 124 -9.09 -2.26 -14.21
C ASN A 124 -8.36 -2.48 -12.88
N ILE A 125 -7.05 -2.65 -12.96
CA ILE A 125 -6.12 -2.53 -11.84
C ILE A 125 -5.39 -1.20 -11.99
N TYR A 126 -5.53 -0.34 -10.98
CA TYR A 126 -4.74 0.88 -10.84
C TYR A 126 -3.53 0.55 -9.96
N VAL A 127 -2.34 0.90 -10.45
CA VAL A 127 -1.10 0.86 -9.70
C VAL A 127 -0.67 2.30 -9.49
N MET A 128 -0.54 2.70 -8.23
CA MET A 128 -0.12 4.05 -7.85
C MET A 128 1.13 3.99 -6.98
N LEU A 129 1.87 5.10 -6.96
CA LEU A 129 3.07 5.26 -6.17
C LEU A 129 2.84 6.33 -5.10
N GLY A 130 3.04 5.96 -3.85
CA GLY A 130 3.14 6.85 -2.70
C GLY A 130 4.50 6.73 -2.02
N ALA A 131 4.76 7.59 -1.03
CA ALA A 131 6.01 7.57 -0.28
C ALA A 131 5.80 8.05 1.16
N TYR A 132 6.60 7.51 2.08
CA TYR A 132 6.71 8.02 3.45
C TYR A 132 8.17 8.05 3.92
N GLU A 133 8.50 8.96 4.83
CA GLU A 133 9.80 9.04 5.49
C GLU A 133 9.68 8.44 6.90
N ASN A 134 10.63 7.59 7.27
CA ASN A 134 10.77 7.10 8.63
C ASN A 134 12.26 7.02 8.98
N ASN A 135 12.67 7.59 10.11
CA ASN A 135 14.06 7.57 10.57
C ASN A 135 15.08 8.06 9.52
N GLY A 136 14.73 9.09 8.73
CA GLY A 136 15.60 9.64 7.68
C GLY A 136 15.69 8.79 6.40
N CYS A 137 14.90 7.73 6.31
CA CYS A 137 14.79 6.87 5.14
C CYS A 137 13.47 7.10 4.41
N ILE A 138 13.53 7.30 3.09
CA ILE A 138 12.34 7.39 2.23
C ILE A 138 11.96 5.99 1.76
N ASN A 139 10.74 5.57 2.09
CA ASN A 139 10.14 4.31 1.72
C ASN A 139 9.08 4.53 0.64
N LEU A 140 9.17 3.77 -0.46
CA LEU A 140 8.22 3.86 -1.57
C LEU A 140 7.17 2.75 -1.47
N VAL A 141 5.92 3.15 -1.68
CA VAL A 141 4.74 2.31 -1.48
C VAL A 141 4.01 2.18 -2.81
N GLU A 142 3.88 0.96 -3.30
CA GLU A 142 2.98 0.64 -4.38
C GLU A 142 1.59 0.38 -3.82
N ILE A 143 0.60 1.04 -4.42
CA ILE A 143 -0.80 0.91 -4.05
C ILE A 143 -1.51 0.27 -5.23
N ILE A 144 -2.11 -0.89 -4.98
CA ILE A 144 -2.85 -1.65 -5.98
C ILE A 144 -4.34 -1.52 -5.67
N ALA A 145 -5.06 -0.79 -6.52
CA ALA A 145 -6.50 -0.62 -6.42
C ALA A 145 -7.22 -1.41 -7.52
N LYS A 146 -8.03 -2.39 -7.14
CA LYS A 146 -8.77 -3.26 -8.06
C LYS A 146 -10.19 -2.75 -8.20
N ASN A 147 -10.51 -2.21 -9.36
CA ASN A 147 -11.85 -1.72 -9.71
C ASN A 147 -12.66 -2.83 -10.38
N ARG A 148 -13.85 -3.10 -9.88
CA ARG A 148 -14.73 -4.17 -10.34
C ARG A 148 -16.09 -3.63 -10.76
N TYR A 149 -16.81 -4.40 -11.57
CA TYR A 149 -18.22 -4.14 -11.88
C TYR A 149 -19.12 -4.28 -10.64
N THR A 150 -18.64 -5.02 -9.64
CA THR A 150 -19.27 -5.10 -8.33
C THR A 150 -18.82 -3.92 -7.47
N SER A 151 -19.66 -3.47 -6.54
CA SER A 151 -19.33 -2.40 -5.57
C SER A 151 -18.26 -2.78 -4.54
N ASN A 152 -17.47 -3.84 -4.79
CA ASN A 152 -16.46 -4.40 -3.90
C ASN A 152 -15.04 -4.08 -4.40
N ASN A 153 -14.81 -2.79 -4.64
CA ASN A 153 -13.52 -2.24 -5.01
C ASN A 153 -12.56 -2.33 -3.82
N LYS A 154 -11.36 -2.87 -4.04
CA LYS A 154 -10.40 -3.12 -2.97
C LYS A 154 -9.07 -2.45 -3.24
N VAL A 155 -8.50 -1.83 -2.22
CA VAL A 155 -7.12 -1.33 -2.22
C VAL A 155 -6.25 -2.23 -1.37
N TYR A 156 -5.03 -2.43 -1.83
CA TYR A 156 -3.96 -3.13 -1.15
C TYR A 156 -2.69 -2.31 -1.31
N MET A 157 -1.77 -2.44 -0.36
CA MET A 157 -0.49 -1.73 -0.42
C MET A 157 0.66 -2.72 -0.29
N GLU A 158 1.79 -2.36 -0.87
CA GLU A 158 3.04 -3.10 -0.81
C GLU A 158 4.19 -2.11 -0.70
N VAL A 159 5.16 -2.35 0.19
CA VAL A 159 6.40 -1.58 0.24
C VAL A 159 7.34 -2.16 -0.80
N VAL A 160 7.63 -1.42 -1.87
CA VAL A 160 8.23 -1.99 -3.09
C VAL A 160 9.72 -1.76 -3.21
N LEU A 161 10.30 -0.79 -2.49
CA LEU A 161 11.71 -0.43 -2.68
C LEU A 161 12.52 -0.49 -1.40
N SER A 162 13.81 -0.80 -1.57
CA SER A 162 14.81 -0.60 -0.52
C SER A 162 14.79 0.87 -0.11
N PRO A 163 14.83 1.18 1.20
CA PRO A 163 14.75 2.54 1.67
C PRO A 163 15.85 3.39 1.04
N VAL A 164 15.50 4.58 0.57
CA VAL A 164 16.48 5.54 0.06
C VAL A 164 16.92 6.41 1.23
N GLU A 165 18.20 6.33 1.59
CA GLU A 165 18.78 7.24 2.58
C GLU A 165 18.70 8.68 2.07
N LYS A 166 18.10 9.56 2.88
CA LYS A 166 18.08 11.00 2.60
C LYS A 166 19.48 11.53 2.82
N LYS A 167 20.20 11.82 1.74
CA LYS A 167 21.47 12.56 1.83
C LYS A 167 21.16 13.98 2.34
N GLY A 168 21.70 14.32 3.50
CA GLY A 168 21.64 15.66 4.08
C GLY A 168 22.39 16.71 3.27
#